data_AF-A0A516SHS2-F1
#
_entry.id   AF-A0A516SHS2-F1
#
_cell.length_a   1.000
_cell.length_b   1.000
_cell.length_c   1.000
_cell.angle_alpha   90.00
_cell.angle_beta   90.00
_cell.angle_gamma   90.00
#
_symmetry.space_group_name_H-M   'P 1'
#
loop_
_entity.id
_entity.type
_entity.pdbx_description
1 polymer ?
#
loop_
_entity_poly.entity_id
_entity_poly.type
_entity_poly.pdbx_seq_one_letter_code
_entity_poly.pdbx_strand_id
1 'polypeptide(L)'
;MLKKPTVYYYAAGVGALIVAAFAFTQGQARPAEVDSAPTSHAAARNADTEPATVYSAAQFQAPAQATEPAARQSLASAYASAKNLYAFANQAKLFPEQGGLFYAYSLARSCSNNLGSLANRPPAESQDDPTTRAKRQAAEGKIYQRCDGFMADISKDPLLADFYSNIKKTSADPYFSARADAPSAIKLLGSASDPYLIESLLLAAAPLGNDKNGEPSRYFDGAWLTNTDRELLEMATTLAACRMGLACTAEDDPTLLQNCAFGGICADTREGLLKAMIAENNIAGGQEKLIQYTDKIVKALREKNFSAFVPKK
;
A
#
# COMPACT_ATOMS: atom_id res chain seq x y z
N MET A 1 -40.87 32.57 44.46
CA MET A 1 -40.92 32.35 43.00
C MET A 1 -39.74 31.47 42.60
N LEU A 2 -39.98 30.17 42.47
CA LEU A 2 -38.97 29.15 42.16
C LEU A 2 -38.78 29.05 40.64
N LYS A 3 -37.57 29.36 40.16
CA LYS A 3 -37.15 29.16 38.75
C LYS A 3 -37.06 27.66 38.48
N LYS A 4 -37.83 27.18 37.49
CA LYS A 4 -37.71 25.82 36.94
C LYS A 4 -36.38 25.69 36.18
N PRO A 5 -35.68 24.54 36.27
CA PRO A 5 -34.49 24.29 35.47
C PRO A 5 -34.88 23.93 34.03
N THR A 6 -34.24 24.60 33.07
CA THR A 6 -34.30 24.31 31.64
C THR A 6 -33.50 23.05 31.35
N VAL A 7 -34.18 21.98 30.94
CA VAL A 7 -33.57 20.73 30.47
C VAL A 7 -33.16 20.92 29.01
N TYR A 8 -31.86 20.92 28.73
CA TYR A 8 -31.33 20.87 27.37
C TYR A 8 -31.30 19.42 26.89
N TYR A 9 -32.09 19.12 25.86
CA TYR A 9 -31.99 17.87 25.11
C TYR A 9 -30.74 17.90 24.23
N TYR A 10 -29.75 17.08 24.59
CA TYR A 10 -28.65 16.76 23.69
C TYR A 10 -29.19 15.88 22.56
N ALA A 11 -29.30 16.45 21.36
CA ALA A 11 -29.44 15.65 20.16
C ALA A 11 -28.12 14.91 19.93
N ALA A 12 -28.11 13.62 20.21
CA ALA A 12 -27.02 12.73 19.85
C ALA A 12 -26.93 12.67 18.31
N GLY A 13 -25.99 13.42 17.75
CA GLY A 13 -25.59 13.28 16.36
C GLY A 13 -24.94 11.91 16.20
N VAL A 14 -25.53 11.09 15.33
CA VAL A 14 -24.95 9.84 14.85
C VAL A 14 -23.70 10.21 14.05
N GLY A 15 -22.55 10.21 14.72
CA GLY A 15 -21.25 10.24 14.07
C GLY A 15 -21.04 8.92 13.35
N ALA A 16 -21.17 8.95 12.02
CA ALA A 16 -20.79 7.85 11.16
C ALA A 16 -19.27 7.68 11.23
N LEU A 17 -18.82 6.84 12.16
CA LEU A 17 -17.50 6.24 12.18
C LEU A 17 -17.41 5.28 10.98
N ILE A 18 -17.07 5.80 9.80
CA ILE A 18 -16.48 4.95 8.74
C ILE A 18 -14.99 4.85 9.03
N VAL A 19 -14.68 4.04 10.04
CA VAL A 19 -13.48 3.21 9.93
C VAL A 19 -13.76 2.34 8.71
N ALA A 20 -12.86 2.27 7.74
CA ALA A 20 -12.80 1.14 6.82
C ALA A 20 -12.43 -0.12 7.64
N ALA A 21 -13.33 -0.50 8.55
CA ALA A 21 -13.34 -1.75 9.26
C ALA A 21 -14.11 -2.70 8.35
N PHE A 22 -13.36 -3.51 7.61
CA PHE A 22 -13.87 -4.79 7.15
C PHE A 22 -14.16 -5.65 8.40
N ALA A 23 -15.27 -5.37 9.07
CA ALA A 23 -15.85 -6.22 10.09
C ALA A 23 -16.76 -7.23 9.36
N PHE A 24 -16.14 -8.31 8.88
CA PHE A 24 -16.85 -9.51 8.44
C PHE A 24 -17.59 -10.08 9.65
N THR A 25 -18.91 -9.93 9.68
CA THR A 25 -19.77 -10.70 10.58
C THR A 25 -19.67 -12.16 10.17
N GLN A 26 -18.94 -12.95 10.96
CA GLN A 26 -18.86 -14.39 10.81
C GLN A 26 -20.23 -15.02 11.11
N GLY A 27 -21.04 -15.21 10.07
CA GLY A 27 -22.13 -16.18 10.08
C GLY A 27 -21.53 -17.57 9.96
N GLN A 28 -21.34 -18.26 11.08
CA GLN A 28 -21.02 -19.68 11.09
C GLN A 28 -22.24 -20.49 10.63
N ALA A 29 -22.28 -20.85 9.35
CA ALA A 29 -23.01 -22.01 8.88
C ALA A 29 -21.98 -23.05 8.43
N ARG A 30 -21.80 -24.10 9.25
CA ARG A 30 -21.04 -25.30 8.88
C ARG A 30 -21.75 -26.03 7.75
N PRO A 31 -21.15 -26.25 6.58
CA PRO A 31 -21.59 -27.29 5.66
C PRO A 31 -20.96 -28.63 6.08
N ALA A 32 -21.71 -29.70 5.82
CA ALA A 32 -21.42 -31.06 6.17
C ALA A 32 -20.11 -31.59 5.54
N GLU A 33 -19.45 -32.44 6.33
CA GLU A 33 -18.33 -33.30 5.98
C GLU A 33 -18.76 -34.27 4.87
N VAL A 34 -18.10 -34.19 3.72
CA VAL A 34 -18.22 -35.17 2.63
C VAL A 34 -16.90 -35.92 2.55
N ASP A 35 -16.92 -37.15 3.05
CA ASP A 35 -15.87 -38.15 2.86
C ASP A 35 -15.56 -38.32 1.37
N SER A 36 -14.30 -38.11 0.99
CA SER A 36 -13.79 -38.48 -0.32
C SER A 36 -12.57 -39.39 -0.14
N ALA A 37 -12.75 -40.65 -0.50
CA ALA A 37 -11.72 -41.67 -0.51
C ALA A 37 -10.62 -41.37 -1.56
N PRO A 38 -9.34 -41.69 -1.28
CA PRO A 38 -8.28 -41.54 -2.27
C PRO A 38 -8.27 -42.70 -3.26
N THR A 39 -8.41 -42.38 -4.55
CA THR A 39 -8.13 -43.33 -5.64
C THR A 39 -6.65 -43.21 -6.01
N SER A 40 -5.88 -44.27 -5.73
CA SER A 40 -4.48 -44.38 -6.12
C SER A 40 -4.38 -44.79 -7.59
N HIS A 41 -3.68 -44.00 -8.41
CA HIS A 41 -3.17 -44.48 -9.69
C HIS A 41 -1.65 -44.30 -9.73
N ALA A 42 -0.97 -45.42 -9.58
CA ALA A 42 0.43 -45.62 -9.92
C ALA A 42 0.53 -46.06 -11.39
N ALA A 43 1.37 -45.37 -12.18
CA ALA A 43 2.03 -45.81 -13.42
C ALA A 43 2.70 -44.57 -14.03
N ALA A 44 3.86 -44.59 -14.67
CA ALA A 44 4.90 -45.58 -14.90
C ALA A 44 6.18 -44.78 -15.20
N ARG A 45 7.33 -45.37 -14.84
CA ARG A 45 8.66 -44.86 -15.20
C ARG A 45 8.89 -45.13 -16.68
N ASN A 46 9.26 -44.10 -17.45
CA ASN A 46 10.02 -44.27 -18.67
C ASN A 46 11.35 -43.53 -18.50
N ALA A 47 12.42 -44.32 -18.42
CA ALA A 47 13.78 -43.90 -18.61
C ALA A 47 14.02 -43.83 -20.11
N ASP A 48 14.59 -42.74 -20.61
CA ASP A 48 15.32 -42.76 -21.87
C ASP A 48 16.34 -41.61 -21.95
N THR A 49 17.59 -42.01 -21.71
CA THR A 49 18.74 -41.80 -22.59
C THR A 49 19.15 -40.37 -22.94
N GLU A 50 20.15 -39.88 -22.19
CA GLU A 50 21.06 -38.79 -22.56
C GLU A 50 21.90 -39.12 -23.80
N PRO A 51 22.10 -38.17 -24.72
CA PRO A 51 23.30 -38.11 -25.55
C PRO A 51 24.30 -37.07 -25.00
N ALA A 52 25.46 -37.60 -24.60
CA ALA A 52 26.65 -36.84 -24.24
C ALA A 52 27.11 -35.94 -25.40
N THR A 53 27.11 -34.63 -25.16
CA THR A 53 27.73 -33.66 -26.06
C THR A 53 29.12 -33.30 -25.57
N VAL A 54 30.07 -33.46 -26.49
CA VAL A 54 31.51 -33.35 -26.33
C VAL A 54 31.91 -31.91 -25.98
N TYR A 55 32.72 -31.79 -24.91
CA TYR A 55 33.42 -30.59 -24.50
C TYR A 55 34.30 -30.03 -25.63
N SER A 56 34.03 -28.79 -26.06
CA SER A 56 34.98 -27.97 -26.81
C SER A 56 35.53 -26.89 -25.88
N ALA A 57 36.82 -27.00 -25.55
CA ALA A 57 37.57 -26.02 -24.79
C ALA A 57 37.90 -24.81 -25.69
N ALA A 58 36.96 -23.87 -25.81
CA ALA A 58 37.24 -22.54 -26.33
C ALA A 58 37.78 -21.65 -25.21
N GLN A 59 38.93 -21.04 -25.48
CA GLN A 59 39.68 -20.18 -24.58
C GLN A 59 38.80 -19.03 -24.05
N PHE A 60 38.52 -19.03 -22.75
CA PHE A 60 37.95 -17.88 -22.05
C PHE A 60 39.04 -16.79 -21.94
N GLN A 61 39.06 -15.87 -22.89
CA GLN A 61 39.63 -14.54 -22.65
C GLN A 61 38.81 -13.88 -21.55
N ALA A 62 39.43 -13.62 -20.41
CA ALA A 62 38.83 -12.82 -19.36
C ALA A 62 38.64 -11.38 -19.88
N PRO A 63 37.40 -10.85 -20.00
CA PRO A 63 37.24 -9.43 -20.18
C PRO A 63 37.47 -8.78 -18.81
N ALA A 64 38.72 -8.36 -18.58
CA ALA A 64 39.05 -7.38 -17.56
C ALA A 64 38.56 -6.00 -18.03
N GLN A 65 37.25 -5.79 -17.93
CA GLN A 65 36.69 -4.46 -17.76
C GLN A 65 36.00 -4.50 -16.41
N ALA A 66 36.64 -3.90 -15.42
CA ALA A 66 35.95 -3.45 -14.23
C ALA A 66 34.92 -2.43 -14.70
N THR A 67 33.72 -2.91 -15.03
CA THR A 67 32.53 -2.10 -15.09
C THR A 67 32.52 -1.32 -13.79
N GLU A 68 32.53 0.01 -13.88
CA GLU A 68 32.13 0.84 -12.75
C GLU A 68 30.89 0.18 -12.12
N PRO A 69 30.86 0.01 -10.78
CA PRO A 69 29.77 -0.70 -10.13
C PRO A 69 28.48 -0.06 -10.63
N ALA A 70 27.71 -0.82 -11.43
CA ALA A 70 26.53 -0.35 -12.14
C ALA A 70 25.81 0.63 -11.23
N ALA A 71 25.84 1.92 -11.60
CA ALA A 71 25.50 3.04 -10.72
C ALA A 71 24.27 2.64 -9.91
N ARG A 72 24.44 2.45 -8.59
CA ARG A 72 23.44 1.80 -7.73
C ARG A 72 22.08 2.40 -8.05
N GLN A 73 21.26 1.66 -8.79
CA GLN A 73 19.94 2.11 -9.18
C GLN A 73 19.18 2.40 -7.90
N SER A 74 18.57 3.58 -7.78
CA SER A 74 17.79 3.91 -6.60
C SER A 74 16.69 2.87 -6.41
N LEU A 75 16.39 2.50 -5.16
CA LEU A 75 15.30 1.56 -4.86
C LEU A 75 13.97 2.02 -5.48
N ALA A 76 13.71 3.33 -5.54
CA ALA A 76 12.55 3.91 -6.21
C ALA A 76 12.44 3.49 -7.69
N SER A 77 13.54 3.59 -8.45
CA SER A 77 13.55 3.24 -9.87
C SER A 77 13.46 1.72 -10.09
N ALA A 78 14.13 0.95 -9.24
CA ALA A 78 14.03 -0.50 -9.25
C ALA A 78 12.60 -0.96 -8.92
N TYR A 79 11.93 -0.34 -7.95
CA TYR A 79 10.54 -0.60 -7.59
C TYR A 79 9.59 -0.28 -8.74
N ALA A 80 9.72 0.90 -9.34
CA ALA A 80 8.84 1.34 -10.43
C ALA A 80 8.89 0.43 -11.66
N SER A 81 10.03 -0.23 -11.89
CA SER A 81 10.23 -1.16 -13.03
C SER A 81 10.06 -2.64 -12.65
N ALA A 82 9.77 -2.95 -11.39
CA ALA A 82 9.69 -4.32 -10.90
C ALA A 82 8.43 -5.02 -11.41
N LYS A 83 8.63 -6.05 -12.25
CA LYS A 83 7.56 -6.96 -12.70
C LYS A 83 7.16 -7.98 -11.64
N ASN A 84 8.12 -8.42 -10.82
CA ASN A 84 7.91 -9.33 -9.69
C ASN A 84 8.37 -8.63 -8.41
N LEU A 85 7.43 -8.39 -7.49
CA LEU A 85 7.69 -7.64 -6.25
C LEU A 85 8.42 -8.48 -5.21
N TYR A 86 8.38 -9.81 -5.28
CA TYR A 86 9.10 -10.69 -4.38
C TYR A 86 10.61 -10.67 -4.65
N ALA A 87 11.00 -10.75 -5.93
CA ALA A 87 12.38 -10.61 -6.35
C ALA A 87 12.94 -9.23 -5.97
N PHE A 88 12.17 -8.17 -6.24
CA PHE A 88 12.52 -6.81 -5.81
C PHE A 88 12.66 -6.71 -4.28
N ALA A 89 11.73 -7.26 -3.51
CA ALA A 89 11.80 -7.22 -2.04
C ALA A 89 13.07 -7.90 -1.51
N ASN A 90 13.45 -9.06 -2.06
CA ASN A 90 14.69 -9.73 -1.68
C ASN A 90 15.93 -8.89 -2.01
N GLN A 91 15.94 -8.22 -3.16
CA GLN A 91 17.03 -7.31 -3.54
C GLN A 91 17.07 -6.06 -2.63
N ALA A 92 15.92 -5.45 -2.35
CA ALA A 92 15.82 -4.23 -1.56
C ALA A 92 16.41 -4.41 -0.16
N LYS A 93 16.25 -5.59 0.46
CA LYS A 93 16.82 -5.91 1.78
C LYS A 93 18.34 -5.76 1.88
N LEU A 94 19.05 -5.74 0.75
CA LEU A 94 20.49 -5.52 0.70
C LEU A 94 20.89 -4.05 0.91
N PHE A 95 19.92 -3.13 0.90
CA PHE A 95 20.12 -1.68 0.99
C PHE A 95 19.27 -1.05 2.12
N PRO A 96 19.46 -1.47 3.39
CA PRO A 96 18.67 -0.96 4.52
C PRO A 96 18.82 0.56 4.72
N GLU A 97 19.97 1.14 4.36
CA GLU A 97 20.22 2.58 4.44
C GLU A 97 19.34 3.42 3.49
N GLN A 98 18.76 2.78 2.46
CA GLN A 98 17.86 3.39 1.49
C GLN A 98 16.38 3.08 1.78
N GLY A 99 16.06 2.47 2.93
CA GLY A 99 14.69 2.03 3.23
C GLY A 99 14.33 0.65 2.67
N GLY A 100 15.33 -0.14 2.28
CA GLY A 100 15.11 -1.43 1.63
C GLY A 100 14.38 -2.46 2.49
N LEU A 101 14.55 -2.43 3.82
CA LEU A 101 13.78 -3.27 4.73
C LEU A 101 12.33 -2.80 4.80
N PHE A 102 12.10 -1.48 4.82
CA PHE A 102 10.76 -0.91 4.79
C PHE A 102 9.99 -1.30 3.51
N TYR A 103 10.64 -1.25 2.35
CA TYR A 103 10.09 -1.72 1.08
C TYR A 103 9.67 -3.18 1.17
N ALA A 104 10.59 -4.06 1.53
CA ALA A 104 10.34 -5.49 1.57
C ALA A 104 9.23 -5.87 2.56
N TYR A 105 9.17 -5.25 3.74
CA TYR A 105 8.09 -5.46 4.70
C TYR A 105 6.74 -4.99 4.17
N SER A 106 6.68 -3.79 3.62
CA SER A 106 5.43 -3.20 3.11
C SER A 106 4.88 -4.01 1.94
N LEU A 107 5.76 -4.50 1.07
CA LEU A 107 5.40 -5.38 -0.03
C LEU A 107 4.92 -6.75 0.44
N ALA A 108 5.63 -7.39 1.36
CA ALA A 108 5.22 -8.69 1.89
C ALA A 108 3.83 -8.61 2.54
N ARG A 109 3.59 -7.59 3.38
CA ARG A 109 2.27 -7.37 3.98
C ARG A 109 1.19 -7.11 2.94
N SER A 110 1.45 -6.22 1.97
CA SER A 110 0.48 -5.88 0.92
C SER A 110 0.15 -7.09 0.06
N CYS A 111 1.16 -7.79 -0.46
CA CYS A 111 0.98 -8.95 -1.32
C CYS A 111 0.35 -10.14 -0.60
N SER A 112 0.79 -10.49 0.60
CA SER A 112 0.15 -11.56 1.38
C SER A 112 -1.32 -11.26 1.67
N ASN A 113 -1.63 -10.03 2.08
CA ASN A 113 -3.03 -9.63 2.32
C ASN A 113 -3.87 -9.73 1.05
N ASN A 114 -3.35 -9.27 -0.09
CA ASN A 114 -4.08 -9.34 -1.35
C ASN A 114 -4.33 -10.78 -1.81
N LEU A 115 -3.30 -11.62 -1.79
CA LEU A 115 -3.40 -13.03 -2.15
C LEU A 115 -4.35 -13.78 -1.22
N GLY A 116 -4.25 -13.55 0.10
CA GLY A 116 -5.17 -14.11 1.08
C GLY A 116 -6.61 -13.65 0.88
N SER A 117 -6.82 -12.38 0.53
CA SER A 117 -8.16 -11.83 0.29
C SER A 117 -8.77 -12.38 -1.00
N LEU A 118 -7.98 -12.52 -2.07
CA LEU A 118 -8.42 -13.14 -3.32
C LEU A 118 -8.74 -14.62 -3.16
N ALA A 119 -7.93 -15.37 -2.40
CA ALA A 119 -8.15 -16.79 -2.15
C ALA A 119 -9.44 -17.08 -1.37
N ASN A 120 -9.88 -16.13 -0.52
CA ASN A 120 -11.07 -16.28 0.32
C ASN A 120 -12.27 -15.47 -0.19
N ARG A 121 -12.15 -14.83 -1.36
CA ARG A 121 -13.24 -14.01 -1.89
C ARG A 121 -14.38 -14.91 -2.36
N PRO A 122 -15.64 -14.62 -2.00
CA PRO A 122 -16.76 -15.31 -2.61
C PRO A 122 -16.76 -15.09 -4.14
N PRO A 123 -17.35 -16.00 -4.93
CA PRO A 123 -17.55 -15.77 -6.36
C PRO A 123 -18.18 -14.39 -6.59
N ALA A 124 -17.67 -13.64 -7.58
CA ALA A 124 -18.15 -12.30 -7.86
C ALA A 124 -19.67 -12.30 -8.09
N GLU A 125 -20.38 -11.40 -7.41
CA GLU A 125 -21.82 -11.22 -7.65
C GLU A 125 -22.03 -10.76 -9.10
N SER A 126 -23.10 -11.27 -9.73
CA SER A 126 -23.35 -11.16 -11.18
C SER A 126 -23.70 -9.75 -11.68
N GLN A 127 -23.50 -8.71 -10.87
CA GLN A 127 -24.01 -7.35 -11.13
C GLN A 127 -23.06 -6.46 -11.93
N ASP A 128 -21.78 -6.82 -12.07
CA ASP A 128 -20.85 -6.05 -12.90
C ASP A 128 -21.24 -6.14 -14.39
N ASP A 129 -21.25 -4.99 -15.06
CA ASP A 129 -21.32 -4.95 -16.52
C ASP A 129 -20.07 -5.63 -17.14
N PRO A 130 -20.13 -6.07 -18.41
CA PRO A 130 -19.04 -6.81 -19.05
C PRO A 130 -17.68 -6.08 -19.02
N THR A 131 -17.67 -4.75 -19.10
CA THR A 131 -16.45 -3.94 -19.11
C THR A 131 -15.81 -3.90 -17.73
N THR A 132 -16.60 -3.62 -16.69
CA THR A 132 -16.13 -3.60 -15.30
C THR A 132 -15.62 -4.97 -14.88
N ARG A 133 -16.33 -6.04 -15.26
CA ARG A 133 -15.92 -7.42 -15.00
C ARG A 133 -14.55 -7.74 -15.62
N ALA A 134 -14.33 -7.34 -16.88
CA ALA A 134 -13.06 -7.55 -17.55
C ALA A 134 -11.91 -6.77 -16.87
N LYS A 135 -12.16 -5.51 -16.45
CA LYS A 135 -11.17 -4.72 -15.68
C LYS A 135 -10.82 -5.39 -14.36
N ARG A 136 -11.82 -5.89 -13.63
CA ARG A 136 -11.65 -6.60 -12.34
C ARG A 136 -10.81 -7.87 -12.51
N GLN A 137 -11.14 -8.70 -13.49
CA GLN A 137 -10.36 -9.91 -13.82
C GLN A 137 -8.91 -9.57 -14.21
N ALA A 138 -8.70 -8.51 -14.98
CA ALA A 138 -7.35 -8.05 -15.33
C ALA A 138 -6.57 -7.56 -14.10
N ALA A 139 -7.21 -6.83 -13.18
CA ALA A 139 -6.60 -6.37 -11.94
C ALA A 139 -6.19 -7.55 -11.04
N GLU A 140 -7.05 -8.57 -10.91
CA GLU A 140 -6.74 -9.81 -10.18
C GLU A 140 -5.52 -10.53 -10.77
N GLY A 141 -5.50 -10.71 -12.09
CA GLY A 141 -4.37 -11.33 -12.80
C GLY A 141 -3.06 -10.58 -12.56
N LYS A 142 -3.10 -9.24 -12.54
CA LYS A 142 -1.94 -8.40 -12.22
C LYS A 142 -1.49 -8.53 -10.77
N ILE A 143 -2.42 -8.62 -9.82
CA ILE A 143 -2.06 -8.86 -8.41
C ILE A 143 -1.33 -10.21 -8.29
N TYR A 144 -1.85 -11.28 -8.88
CA TYR A 144 -1.18 -12.58 -8.89
C TYR A 144 0.21 -12.52 -9.53
N GLN A 145 0.33 -11.87 -10.69
CA GLN A 145 1.61 -11.74 -11.39
C GLN A 145 2.65 -10.97 -10.55
N ARG A 146 2.27 -9.81 -10.01
CA ARG A 146 3.21 -8.94 -9.27
C ARG A 146 3.59 -9.53 -7.92
N CYS A 147 2.65 -10.21 -7.26
CA CYS A 147 2.84 -10.82 -5.94
C CYS A 147 3.29 -12.29 -6.01
N ASP A 148 3.65 -12.79 -7.18
CA ASP A 148 4.22 -14.13 -7.34
C ASP A 148 5.47 -14.31 -6.47
N GLY A 149 5.50 -15.38 -5.68
CA GLY A 149 6.53 -15.69 -4.69
C GLY A 149 6.18 -15.33 -3.23
N PHE A 150 5.20 -14.45 -2.99
CA PHE A 150 4.69 -14.19 -1.63
C PHE A 150 3.69 -15.27 -1.20
N MET A 151 3.55 -15.47 0.12
CA MET A 151 2.56 -16.41 0.67
C MET A 151 1.23 -15.71 0.91
N ALA A 152 0.11 -16.38 0.59
CA ALA A 152 -1.24 -15.87 0.89
C ALA A 152 -1.54 -15.81 2.39
N ASP A 153 -0.97 -16.73 3.17
CA ASP A 153 -1.02 -16.69 4.63
C ASP A 153 0.14 -15.82 5.14
N ILE A 154 -0.19 -14.62 5.61
CA ILE A 154 0.78 -13.63 6.12
C ILE A 154 1.65 -14.18 7.25
N SER A 155 1.13 -15.11 8.06
CA SER A 155 1.86 -15.71 9.17
C SER A 155 2.93 -16.72 8.72
N LYS A 156 2.84 -17.18 7.47
CA LYS A 156 3.77 -18.13 6.85
C LYS A 156 4.72 -17.47 5.85
N ASP A 157 4.60 -16.16 5.60
CA ASP A 157 5.47 -15.48 4.66
C ASP A 157 6.91 -15.38 5.21
N PRO A 158 7.91 -15.95 4.52
CA PRO A 158 9.27 -16.03 5.03
C PRO A 158 9.94 -14.65 5.14
N LEU A 159 9.53 -13.66 4.33
CA LEU A 159 10.05 -12.30 4.47
C LEU A 159 9.55 -11.69 5.77
N LEU A 160 8.26 -11.87 6.10
CA LEU A 160 7.69 -11.37 7.36
C LEU A 160 8.25 -12.10 8.59
N ALA A 161 8.46 -13.41 8.51
CA ALA A 161 9.10 -14.17 9.59
C ALA A 161 10.50 -13.64 9.94
N ASP A 162 11.31 -13.28 8.93
CA ASP A 162 12.63 -12.65 9.13
C ASP A 162 12.51 -11.29 9.84
N PHE A 163 11.52 -10.46 9.47
CA PHE A 163 11.29 -9.17 10.14
C PHE A 163 10.93 -9.32 11.62
N TYR A 164 10.05 -10.26 11.95
CA TYR A 164 9.60 -10.48 13.33
C TYR A 164 10.67 -11.14 14.21
N SER A 165 11.52 -11.99 13.62
CA SER A 165 12.62 -12.63 14.35
C SER A 165 13.85 -11.72 14.51
N ASN A 166 13.97 -10.66 13.70
CA ASN A 166 15.13 -9.75 13.71
C ASN A 166 14.76 -8.27 13.86
N ILE A 167 13.91 -7.96 14.85
CA ILE A 167 13.42 -6.60 15.12
C ILE A 167 14.58 -5.58 15.24
N LYS A 168 15.70 -5.95 15.88
CA LYS A 168 16.85 -5.04 16.03
C LYS A 168 17.41 -4.57 14.69
N LYS A 169 17.53 -5.47 13.70
CA LYS A 169 17.97 -5.12 12.34
C LYS A 169 16.91 -4.30 11.61
N THR A 170 15.64 -4.68 11.75
CA THR A 170 14.50 -3.96 11.16
C THR A 170 14.42 -2.52 11.66
N SER A 171 14.59 -2.30 12.97
CA SER A 171 14.59 -0.97 13.60
C SER A 171 15.80 -0.12 13.23
N ALA A 172 16.84 -0.69 12.60
CA ALA A 172 17.97 0.08 12.09
C ALA A 172 17.68 0.73 10.73
N ASP A 173 16.64 0.29 10.00
CA ASP A 173 16.16 0.99 8.81
C ASP A 173 15.42 2.28 9.26
N PRO A 174 15.87 3.46 8.82
CA PRO A 174 15.38 4.73 9.33
C PRO A 174 13.89 4.97 9.02
N TYR A 175 13.36 4.34 7.97
CA TYR A 175 11.96 4.51 7.56
C TYR A 175 10.99 3.80 8.50
N PHE A 176 11.41 2.74 9.20
CA PHE A 176 10.59 2.10 10.22
C PHE A 176 10.37 3.00 11.44
N SER A 177 11.45 3.56 11.99
CA SER A 177 11.37 4.47 13.13
C SER A 177 10.57 5.72 12.80
N ALA A 178 10.71 6.23 11.57
CA ALA A 178 10.03 7.43 11.13
C ALA A 178 8.50 7.29 11.07
N ARG A 179 7.94 6.08 10.93
CA ARG A 179 6.48 5.89 10.97
C ARG A 179 5.85 6.28 12.30
N ALA A 180 6.62 6.19 13.38
CA ALA A 180 6.14 6.44 14.75
C ALA A 180 6.62 7.80 15.30
N ASP A 181 7.50 8.50 14.58
CA ASP A 181 8.15 9.73 15.05
C ASP A 181 8.08 10.80 13.95
N ALA A 182 7.21 11.79 14.14
CA ALA A 182 7.00 12.87 13.18
C ALA A 182 8.28 13.67 12.85
N PRO A 183 9.14 14.04 13.84
CA PRO A 183 10.44 14.64 13.55
C PRO A 183 11.32 13.80 12.62
N SER A 184 11.40 12.48 12.82
CA SER A 184 12.15 11.58 11.95
C SER A 184 11.52 11.46 10.56
N ALA A 185 10.18 11.39 10.46
CA ALA A 185 9.48 11.42 9.17
C ALA A 185 9.80 12.68 8.36
N ILE A 186 9.76 13.85 9.01
CA ILE A 186 10.10 15.13 8.39
C ILE A 186 11.55 15.19 7.94
N LYS A 187 12.47 14.72 8.80
CA LYS A 187 13.89 14.63 8.45
C LYS A 187 14.10 13.78 7.20
N LEU A 188 13.43 12.63 7.13
CA LEU A 188 13.51 11.75 5.96
C LEU A 188 12.89 12.37 4.72
N LEU A 189 11.70 12.98 4.82
CA LEU A 189 11.06 13.70 3.71
C LEU A 189 11.96 14.81 3.13
N GLY A 190 12.78 15.47 3.96
CA GLY A 190 13.75 16.48 3.51
C GLY A 190 14.91 15.96 2.65
N SER A 191 15.15 14.65 2.71
CA SER A 191 16.21 13.94 1.98
C SER A 191 15.68 12.93 0.96
N ALA A 192 14.42 12.53 1.07
CA ALA A 192 13.80 11.54 0.20
C ALA A 192 13.49 12.15 -1.17
N SER A 193 13.99 11.51 -2.22
CA SER A 193 13.55 11.73 -3.61
C SER A 193 12.68 10.57 -4.11
N ASP A 194 12.35 9.64 -3.22
CA ASP A 194 11.62 8.41 -3.52
C ASP A 194 10.11 8.63 -3.30
N PRO A 195 9.29 8.63 -4.37
CA PRO A 195 7.87 8.90 -4.28
C PRO A 195 7.09 7.86 -3.43
N TYR A 196 7.53 6.60 -3.40
CA TYR A 196 6.89 5.56 -2.61
C TYR A 196 7.13 5.78 -1.10
N LEU A 197 8.36 6.16 -0.75
CA LEU A 197 8.69 6.49 0.63
C LEU A 197 8.04 7.80 1.07
N ILE A 198 7.89 8.77 0.17
CA ILE A 198 7.13 10.01 0.43
C ILE A 198 5.68 9.67 0.80
N GLU A 199 4.99 8.85 0.01
CA GLU A 199 3.61 8.39 0.30
C GLU A 199 3.51 7.81 1.72
N SER A 200 4.46 6.95 2.07
CA SER A 200 4.48 6.25 3.35
C SER A 200 4.77 7.14 4.56
N LEU A 201 5.52 8.24 4.36
CA LEU A 201 5.97 9.13 5.44
C LEU A 201 5.06 10.34 5.65
N LEU A 202 4.32 10.78 4.63
CA LEU A 202 3.51 12.01 4.71
C LEU A 202 2.53 12.01 5.88
N LEU A 203 1.82 10.90 6.11
CA LEU A 203 0.90 10.79 7.25
C LEU A 203 1.58 10.64 8.61
N ALA A 204 2.84 10.17 8.63
CA ALA A 204 3.64 10.15 9.86
C ALA A 204 4.18 11.55 10.18
N ALA A 205 4.48 12.37 9.17
CA ALA A 205 4.93 13.75 9.33
C ALA A 205 3.82 14.68 9.83
N ALA A 206 2.55 14.38 9.52
CA ALA A 206 1.36 15.04 10.07
C ALA A 206 0.59 14.08 11.00
N PRO A 207 1.13 13.77 12.20
CA PRO A 207 0.58 12.73 13.06
C PRO A 207 -0.87 13.03 13.47
N LEU A 208 -1.64 11.96 13.69
CA LEU A 208 -2.98 12.08 14.22
C LEU A 208 -2.91 12.64 15.65
N GLY A 209 -3.59 13.74 15.88
CA GLY A 209 -3.78 14.36 17.18
C GLY A 209 -5.25 14.60 17.46
N ASN A 210 -5.54 15.46 18.43
CA ASN A 210 -6.89 15.93 18.70
C ASN A 210 -6.94 17.45 18.54
N ASP A 211 -8.06 17.96 18.03
CA ASP A 211 -8.28 19.39 17.99
C ASP A 211 -8.56 19.94 19.41
N LYS A 212 -8.85 21.24 19.52
CA LYS A 212 -9.19 21.89 20.79
C LYS A 212 -10.45 21.32 21.48
N ASN A 213 -11.29 20.59 20.75
CA ASN A 213 -12.53 19.99 21.23
C ASN A 213 -12.37 18.48 21.53
N GLY A 214 -11.18 17.91 21.30
CA GLY A 214 -10.94 16.48 21.48
C GLY A 214 -11.22 15.63 20.24
N GLU A 215 -11.55 16.23 19.10
CA GLU A 215 -11.86 15.51 17.86
C GLU A 215 -10.58 15.04 17.15
N PRO A 216 -10.51 13.78 16.67
CA PRO A 216 -9.35 13.29 15.95
C PRO A 216 -9.05 14.13 14.71
N SER A 217 -7.87 14.72 14.67
CA SER A 217 -7.47 15.70 13.66
C SER A 217 -6.03 15.52 13.19
N ARG A 218 -5.73 16.11 12.03
CA ARG A 218 -4.35 16.23 11.54
C ARG A 218 -4.01 17.69 11.34
N TYR A 219 -2.81 18.07 11.76
CA TYR A 219 -2.31 19.41 11.50
C TYR A 219 -1.81 19.52 10.06
N PHE A 220 -2.29 20.53 9.33
CA PHE A 220 -1.75 20.88 8.04
C PHE A 220 -1.93 22.37 7.75
N ASP A 221 -0.87 23.02 7.27
CA ASP A 221 -0.85 24.40 6.77
C ASP A 221 -1.51 25.41 7.72
N GLY A 222 -1.14 25.36 9.01
CA GLY A 222 -1.66 26.30 10.01
C GLY A 222 -2.93 25.86 10.72
N ALA A 223 -3.59 24.77 10.30
CA ALA A 223 -4.89 24.35 10.83
C ALA A 223 -4.90 22.90 11.32
N TRP A 224 -5.73 22.62 12.32
CA TRP A 224 -6.12 21.25 12.68
C TRP A 224 -7.35 20.87 11.88
N LEU A 225 -7.20 19.93 10.95
CA LEU A 225 -8.27 19.45 10.07
C LEU A 225 -8.97 18.26 10.72
N THR A 226 -10.30 18.32 10.80
CA THR A 226 -11.18 17.27 11.36
C THR A 226 -12.12 16.70 10.30
N ASN A 227 -12.80 15.59 10.60
CA ASN A 227 -13.88 15.02 9.79
C ASN A 227 -13.51 14.90 8.30
N THR A 228 -14.37 15.41 7.42
CA THR A 228 -14.17 15.44 5.96
C THR A 228 -12.86 16.09 5.54
N ASP A 229 -12.44 17.18 6.18
CA ASP A 229 -11.18 17.85 5.81
C ASP A 229 -9.95 17.00 6.17
N ARG A 230 -10.02 16.25 7.27
CA ARG A 230 -8.99 15.24 7.61
C ARG A 230 -8.94 14.14 6.55
N GLU A 231 -10.08 13.59 6.18
CA GLU A 231 -10.17 12.51 5.17
C GLU A 231 -9.65 12.98 3.80
N LEU A 232 -10.03 14.18 3.37
CA LEU A 232 -9.54 14.77 2.13
C LEU A 232 -8.03 15.05 2.18
N LEU A 233 -7.49 15.46 3.34
CA LEU A 233 -6.04 15.56 3.52
C LEU A 233 -5.37 14.20 3.37
N GLU A 234 -5.90 13.15 3.99
CA GLU A 234 -5.34 11.79 3.88
C GLU A 234 -5.35 11.30 2.44
N MET A 235 -6.45 11.48 1.71
CA MET A 235 -6.52 11.21 0.27
C MET A 235 -5.47 12.02 -0.51
N ALA A 236 -5.34 13.31 -0.21
CA ALA A 236 -4.39 14.20 -0.87
C ALA A 236 -2.92 13.77 -0.67
N THR A 237 -2.56 13.16 0.47
CA THR A 237 -1.20 12.66 0.68
C THR A 237 -0.83 11.54 -0.29
N THR A 238 -1.76 10.64 -0.60
CA THR A 238 -1.54 9.57 -1.58
C THR A 238 -1.45 10.11 -3.01
N LEU A 239 -2.22 11.15 -3.33
CA LEU A 239 -2.19 11.79 -4.65
C LEU A 239 -0.93 12.66 -4.84
N ALA A 240 -0.42 13.27 -3.76
CA ALA A 240 0.82 14.03 -3.80
C ALA A 240 2.01 13.16 -4.22
N ALA A 241 2.08 11.91 -3.77
CA ALA A 241 3.11 10.97 -4.22
C ALA A 241 3.09 10.74 -5.73
N CYS A 242 1.90 10.66 -6.35
CA CYS A 242 1.74 10.59 -7.81
C CYS A 242 2.34 11.82 -8.50
N ARG A 243 2.06 13.02 -7.98
CA ARG A 243 2.61 14.29 -8.49
C ARG A 243 4.12 14.42 -8.27
N MET A 244 4.68 13.60 -7.39
CA MET A 244 6.11 13.49 -7.13
C MET A 244 6.79 12.38 -7.95
N GLY A 245 6.06 11.66 -8.81
CA GLY A 245 6.63 10.71 -9.76
C GLY A 245 6.27 9.24 -9.50
N LEU A 246 5.41 8.94 -8.52
CA LEU A 246 4.88 7.58 -8.35
C LEU A 246 3.93 7.26 -9.52
N ALA A 247 4.06 6.06 -10.10
CA ALA A 247 3.12 5.58 -11.11
C ALA A 247 1.74 5.34 -10.45
N CYS A 248 0.75 6.13 -10.86
CA CYS A 248 -0.61 6.10 -10.30
C CYS A 248 -1.66 5.80 -11.37
N THR A 249 -1.39 4.78 -12.17
CA THR A 249 -2.22 4.28 -13.28
C THR A 249 -2.67 2.86 -12.99
N ALA A 250 -3.79 2.43 -13.58
CA ALA A 250 -4.31 1.07 -13.43
C ALA A 250 -3.35 -0.04 -13.90
N GLU A 251 -2.21 0.31 -14.48
CA GLU A 251 -1.18 -0.65 -14.86
C GLU A 251 -0.36 -1.14 -13.66
N ASP A 252 0.10 -0.19 -12.84
CA ASP A 252 1.16 -0.44 -11.87
C ASP A 252 0.79 -0.08 -10.44
N ASP A 253 -0.28 0.70 -10.26
CA ASP A 253 -0.70 1.23 -8.98
C ASP A 253 -1.38 0.13 -8.11
N PRO A 254 -0.77 -0.28 -6.99
CA PRO A 254 -1.35 -1.33 -6.15
C PRO A 254 -2.70 -0.94 -5.56
N THR A 255 -2.94 0.33 -5.25
CA THR A 255 -4.21 0.81 -4.71
C THR A 255 -5.32 0.71 -5.75
N LEU A 256 -5.07 1.09 -7.00
CA LEU A 256 -6.04 0.93 -8.09
C LEU A 256 -6.33 -0.54 -8.38
N LEU A 257 -5.28 -1.36 -8.45
CA LEU A 257 -5.41 -2.80 -8.67
C LEU A 257 -6.24 -3.45 -7.56
N GLN A 258 -5.95 -3.14 -6.29
CA GLN A 258 -6.69 -3.67 -5.14
C GLN A 258 -8.14 -3.20 -5.17
N ASN A 259 -8.39 -1.90 -5.31
CA ASN A 259 -9.74 -1.36 -5.29
C ASN A 259 -10.59 -1.97 -6.42
N CYS A 260 -10.03 -2.08 -7.63
CA CYS A 260 -10.70 -2.72 -8.76
C CYS A 260 -10.81 -4.23 -8.60
N ALA A 261 -9.88 -4.94 -7.97
CA ALA A 261 -10.00 -6.38 -7.75
C ALA A 261 -11.05 -6.71 -6.69
N PHE A 262 -11.24 -5.87 -5.67
CA PHE A 262 -12.05 -6.21 -4.48
C PHE A 262 -13.46 -5.63 -4.45
N GLY A 263 -14.13 -5.50 -5.59
CA GLY A 263 -15.51 -5.01 -5.67
C GLY A 263 -15.65 -3.50 -5.89
N GLY A 264 -14.60 -2.72 -5.67
CA GLY A 264 -14.65 -1.26 -5.77
C GLY A 264 -14.59 -0.71 -7.20
N ILE A 265 -14.49 0.63 -7.29
CA ILE A 265 -14.36 1.41 -8.52
C ILE A 265 -13.09 1.03 -9.31
N CYS A 266 -13.26 0.66 -10.58
CA CYS A 266 -12.17 0.39 -11.52
C CYS A 266 -11.75 1.65 -12.29
N ALA A 267 -11.08 2.58 -11.59
CA ALA A 267 -10.56 3.82 -12.17
C ALA A 267 -9.23 3.62 -12.89
N ASP A 268 -8.98 4.43 -13.93
CA ASP A 268 -7.74 4.35 -14.72
C ASP A 268 -6.56 5.08 -14.04
N THR A 269 -6.84 6.03 -13.13
CA THR A 269 -5.85 6.79 -12.37
C THR A 269 -6.27 6.96 -10.91
N ARG A 270 -5.29 7.19 -10.02
CA ARG A 270 -5.57 7.41 -8.59
C ARG A 270 -6.39 8.67 -8.33
N GLU A 271 -6.15 9.74 -9.10
CA GLU A 271 -6.98 10.94 -9.05
C GLU A 271 -8.44 10.63 -9.43
N GLY A 272 -8.63 9.82 -10.48
CA GLY A 272 -9.96 9.36 -10.90
C GLY A 272 -10.67 8.55 -9.82
N LEU A 273 -9.96 7.63 -9.17
CA LEU A 273 -10.49 6.85 -8.04
C LEU A 273 -10.97 7.76 -6.91
N LEU A 274 -10.10 8.65 -6.43
CA LEU A 274 -10.42 9.52 -5.31
C LEU A 274 -11.58 10.47 -5.61
N LYS A 275 -11.65 11.02 -6.84
CA LYS A 275 -12.78 11.83 -7.30
C LYS A 275 -14.10 11.06 -7.32
N ALA A 276 -14.08 9.79 -7.74
CA ALA A 276 -15.24 8.92 -7.73
C ALA A 276 -15.70 8.61 -6.29
N MET A 277 -14.77 8.28 -5.39
CA MET A 277 -15.09 8.08 -3.96
C MET A 277 -15.72 9.32 -3.32
N ILE A 278 -15.20 10.51 -3.62
CA ILE A 278 -15.76 11.78 -3.14
C ILE A 278 -17.20 11.99 -3.64
N ALA A 279 -17.46 11.63 -4.91
CA ALA A 279 -18.78 11.74 -5.52
C ALA A 279 -19.78 10.74 -4.89
N GLU A 280 -19.40 9.48 -4.71
CA GLU A 280 -20.24 8.46 -4.07
C GLU A 280 -20.64 8.83 -2.64
N ASN A 281 -19.74 9.51 -1.91
CA ASN A 281 -19.99 9.97 -0.54
C ASN A 281 -20.66 11.35 -0.47
N ASN A 282 -21.05 11.95 -1.60
CA ASN A 282 -21.70 13.26 -1.69
C ASN A 282 -20.95 14.39 -0.94
N ILE A 283 -19.61 14.36 -0.97
CA ILE A 283 -18.80 15.34 -0.26
C ILE A 283 -18.79 16.67 -1.05
N ALA A 284 -19.61 17.63 -0.61
CA ALA A 284 -19.74 18.94 -1.24
C ALA A 284 -18.38 19.68 -1.30
N GLY A 285 -17.97 20.10 -2.50
CA GLY A 285 -16.68 20.75 -2.73
C GLY A 285 -15.46 19.86 -2.51
N GLY A 286 -15.64 18.55 -2.27
CA GLY A 286 -14.56 17.64 -1.90
C GLY A 286 -13.49 17.50 -2.97
N GLN A 287 -13.86 17.49 -4.26
CA GLN A 287 -12.88 17.36 -5.35
C GLN A 287 -11.95 18.56 -5.43
N GLU A 288 -12.48 19.78 -5.27
CA GLU A 288 -11.67 21.00 -5.29
C GLU A 288 -10.74 21.07 -4.07
N LYS A 289 -11.25 20.72 -2.88
CA LYS A 289 -10.43 20.61 -1.68
C LYS A 289 -9.34 19.54 -1.78
N LEU A 290 -9.64 18.38 -2.37
CA LEU A 290 -8.65 17.33 -2.62
C LEU A 290 -7.47 17.86 -3.44
N ILE A 291 -7.76 18.55 -4.55
CA ILE A 291 -6.72 19.15 -5.40
C ILE A 291 -5.98 20.25 -4.65
N GLN A 292 -6.69 21.12 -3.92
CA GLN A 292 -6.07 22.17 -3.12
C GLN A 292 -5.08 21.61 -2.08
N TYR A 293 -5.47 20.58 -1.31
CA TYR A 293 -4.56 19.94 -0.36
C TYR A 293 -3.39 19.26 -1.07
N THR A 294 -3.65 18.58 -2.19
CA THR A 294 -2.60 17.93 -2.98
C THR A 294 -1.54 18.95 -3.43
N ASP A 295 -1.98 20.07 -3.99
CA ASP A 295 -1.08 21.13 -4.48
C ASP A 295 -0.29 21.77 -3.34
N LYS A 296 -0.94 22.01 -2.19
CA LYS A 296 -0.26 22.52 -0.99
C LYS A 296 0.79 21.52 -0.47
N ILE A 297 0.49 20.22 -0.44
CA ILE A 297 1.44 19.18 -0.02
C ILE A 297 2.63 19.13 -0.98
N VAL A 298 2.37 19.08 -2.29
CA VAL A 298 3.41 19.04 -3.33
C VAL A 298 4.29 20.29 -3.26
N LYS A 299 3.69 21.47 -3.07
CA LYS A 299 4.42 22.72 -2.87
C LYS A 299 5.29 22.65 -1.62
N ALA A 300 4.75 22.22 -0.48
CA ALA A 300 5.49 22.10 0.76
C ALA A 300 6.67 21.12 0.64
N LEU A 301 6.50 20.01 -0.06
CA LEU A 301 7.58 19.05 -0.34
C LEU A 301 8.68 19.66 -1.23
N ARG A 302 8.30 20.30 -2.34
CA ARG A 302 9.25 20.92 -3.29
C ARG A 302 10.03 22.07 -2.66
N GLU A 303 9.37 22.89 -1.85
CA GLU A 303 9.96 24.02 -1.14
C GLU A 303 10.64 23.61 0.18
N LYS A 304 10.58 22.32 0.55
CA LYS A 304 11.05 21.80 1.85
C LYS A 304 10.44 22.54 3.05
N ASN A 305 9.22 23.05 2.89
CA ASN A 305 8.46 23.72 3.94
C ASN A 305 7.75 22.69 4.85
N PHE A 306 8.53 21.97 5.66
CA PHE A 306 7.97 20.94 6.54
C PHE A 306 7.23 21.52 7.76
N SER A 307 7.32 22.83 7.99
CA SER A 307 6.50 23.50 9.00
C SER A 307 5.01 23.44 8.69
N ALA A 308 4.64 23.18 7.43
CA ALA A 308 3.26 22.93 7.04
C ALA A 308 2.66 21.67 7.69
N PHE A 309 3.48 20.71 8.13
CA PHE A 309 3.00 19.44 8.71
C PHE A 309 3.09 19.41 10.25
N VAL A 310 3.67 20.44 10.88
CA VAL A 310 3.92 20.47 12.33
C VAL A 310 3.32 21.71 12.97
N PRO A 311 2.52 21.59 14.04
CA PRO A 311 2.03 22.75 14.76
C PRO A 311 3.21 23.52 15.39
N LYS A 312 3.18 24.86 15.26
CA LYS A 312 4.08 25.74 16.01
C LYS A 312 3.74 25.60 17.49
N LYS A 313 4.76 25.35 18.32
CA LYS A 313 4.65 25.38 19.78
C LYS A 313 4.54 26.81 20.29
#